data_AF-A0A2T7EW52-F1
#
_entry.id   AF-A0A2T7EW52-F1
#
_cell.length_a   1.000
_cell.length_b   1.000
_cell.length_c   1.000
_cell.angle_alpha   90.00
_cell.angle_beta   90.00
_cell.angle_gamma   90.00
#
_symmetry.space_group_name_H-M   'P 1'
#
loop_
_entity.id
_entity.type
_entity.pdbx_description
1 polymer ?
#
loop_
_entity_poly.entity_id
_entity_poly.type
_entity_poly.pdbx_seq_one_letter_code
_entity_poly.pdbx_strand_id
1 'polypeptide(L)'
;MFKLHQKGLWKSECICGSDVASAKDLSIAAEWNLQSSLCPCTEPENPVPAVLASWEDYYQWRSLPLHSPVAVLLHWPLTLYHCLQLYRLQTSKYDGQDTLCIHYLGPEKELLQLATFGELRALFPGVQIHIELVGPEVPKSRDGEVVNISRYARCSDESCCCKSSIGSEDSSCTAVRLKLWKGFYHERCSDIMKK
;
A
#
# COMPACT_ATOMS: atom_id res chain seq x y z
N MET A 1 3.16 11.09 22.88
CA MET A 1 4.20 11.29 21.83
C MET A 1 4.70 9.92 21.38
N PHE A 2 4.51 9.56 20.12
CA PHE A 2 4.88 8.22 19.61
C PHE A 2 6.40 8.12 19.41
N LYS A 3 7.03 7.04 19.89
CA LYS A 3 8.46 6.75 19.67
C LYS A 3 8.63 5.88 18.41
N LEU A 4 8.39 6.47 17.24
CA LEU A 4 8.38 5.81 15.92
C LEU A 4 9.67 5.94 15.13
N HIS A 5 10.59 6.78 15.60
CA HIS A 5 11.90 6.97 15.00
C HIS A 5 12.61 5.63 14.74
N GLN A 6 13.06 5.44 13.49
CA GLN A 6 13.83 4.27 13.05
C GLN A 6 13.14 2.90 13.23
N LYS A 7 11.80 2.87 13.23
CA LYS A 7 11.02 1.62 13.40
C LYS A 7 10.17 1.28 12.19
N GLY A 8 10.18 0.01 11.79
CA GLY A 8 9.34 -0.53 10.71
C GLY A 8 9.21 0.40 9.50
N LEU A 9 7.96 0.68 9.11
CA LEU A 9 7.59 1.55 8.00
C LEU A 9 8.01 3.02 8.18
N TRP A 10 8.30 3.47 9.40
CA TRP A 10 8.64 4.86 9.71
C TRP A 10 10.11 5.20 9.45
N LYS A 11 10.95 4.18 9.19
CA LYS A 11 12.38 4.40 8.92
C LYS A 11 12.62 5.37 7.76
N SER A 12 11.81 5.30 6.70
CA SER A 12 11.90 6.15 5.52
C SER A 12 11.41 7.59 5.74
N GLU A 13 10.71 7.87 6.85
CA GLU A 13 10.27 9.22 7.20
C GLU A 13 11.25 9.97 8.10
N CYS A 14 12.31 9.32 8.58
CA CYS A 14 13.33 9.98 9.38
C CYS A 14 14.34 10.75 8.52
N ILE A 15 14.66 11.98 8.93
CA ILE A 15 15.70 12.83 8.32
C ILE A 15 17.10 12.49 8.87
N CYS A 16 17.18 11.69 9.94
CA CYS A 16 18.39 11.32 10.68
C CYS A 16 19.39 10.41 9.93
N GLY A 17 19.31 10.31 8.60
CA GLY A 17 19.83 9.20 7.81
C GLY A 17 21.33 8.89 7.96
N SER A 18 21.67 7.62 7.73
CA SER A 18 22.82 7.15 6.94
C SER A 18 22.92 5.63 7.03
N ASP A 19 22.04 4.94 6.31
CA ASP A 19 22.49 3.81 5.51
C ASP A 19 21.35 3.40 4.59
N VAL A 20 21.71 3.18 3.33
CA VAL A 20 20.87 2.44 2.38
C VAL A 20 20.82 1.02 2.92
N ALA A 21 20.04 0.80 3.98
CA ALA A 21 19.64 -0.54 4.37
C ALA A 21 19.10 -1.16 3.09
N SER A 22 19.78 -2.22 2.65
CA SER A 22 19.50 -2.94 1.42
C SER A 22 18.00 -2.91 1.17
N ALA A 23 17.57 -2.24 0.09
CA ALA A 23 16.15 -2.04 -0.23
C ALA A 23 15.37 -3.36 -0.34
N LYS A 24 16.07 -4.50 -0.26
CA LYS A 24 15.54 -5.86 -0.13
C LYS A 24 14.85 -6.12 1.22
N ASP A 25 15.33 -5.56 2.34
CA ASP A 25 14.82 -5.91 3.68
C ASP A 25 13.70 -4.97 4.16
N LEU A 26 13.67 -3.73 3.66
CA LEU A 26 12.70 -2.72 4.12
C LEU A 26 11.30 -2.90 3.51
N SER A 27 11.19 -3.48 2.33
CA SER A 27 9.88 -3.64 1.65
C SER A 27 9.00 -4.73 2.25
N ILE A 28 9.58 -5.71 2.97
CA ILE A 28 8.87 -6.87 3.52
C ILE A 28 8.53 -6.69 5.01
N ALA A 29 9.26 -5.82 5.73
CA ALA A 29 8.98 -5.49 7.12
C ALA A 29 7.70 -4.64 7.25
N ALA A 30 6.55 -5.28 7.08
CA ALA A 30 5.21 -4.72 7.11
C ALA A 30 4.76 -4.48 8.56
N GLU A 31 5.49 -3.70 9.36
CA GLU A 31 5.10 -3.41 10.74
C GLU A 31 4.85 -1.93 10.98
N TRP A 32 3.65 -1.63 11.46
CA TRP A 32 3.24 -0.30 11.87
C TRP A 32 3.97 0.18 13.12
N ASN A 33 4.49 -0.69 13.98
CA ASN A 33 5.06 -0.27 15.28
C ASN A 33 4.12 0.65 16.09
N LEU A 34 2.82 0.43 15.93
CA LEU A 34 1.71 1.11 16.59
C LEU A 34 0.79 0.05 17.18
N GLN A 35 0.09 0.42 18.26
CA GLN A 35 -0.98 -0.40 18.83
C GLN A 35 -2.08 -0.65 17.79
N SER A 36 -2.82 -1.75 17.92
CA SER A 36 -3.86 -2.14 16.96
C SER A 36 -4.95 -1.09 16.84
N SER A 37 -5.26 -0.35 17.90
CA SER A 37 -6.21 0.77 17.92
C SER A 37 -5.74 2.01 17.15
N LEU A 38 -4.47 2.05 16.75
CA LEU A 38 -3.86 3.19 16.07
C LEU A 38 -3.48 2.89 14.62
N CYS A 39 -3.67 1.66 14.13
CA CYS A 39 -3.30 1.33 12.77
C CYS A 39 -4.27 0.36 12.08
N PRO A 40 -4.46 0.50 10.76
CA PRO A 40 -5.28 -0.39 9.95
C PRO A 40 -4.55 -1.72 9.71
N CYS A 41 -4.52 -2.58 10.72
CA CYS A 41 -3.82 -3.88 10.68
C CYS A 41 -4.73 -5.09 10.41
N THR A 42 -6.04 -4.85 10.28
CA THR A 42 -7.08 -5.86 10.04
C THR A 42 -8.06 -5.36 8.98
N GLU A 43 -8.92 -6.24 8.49
CA GLU A 43 -10.02 -5.85 7.60
C GLU A 43 -10.90 -4.75 8.26
N PRO A 44 -11.49 -3.83 7.48
CA PRO A 44 -12.44 -2.85 8.00
C PRO A 44 -13.74 -3.54 8.45
N GLU A 45 -14.36 -3.00 9.50
CA GLU A 45 -15.63 -3.54 10.04
C GLU A 45 -16.82 -3.27 9.10
N ASN A 46 -16.73 -2.18 8.33
CA ASN A 46 -17.77 -1.73 7.42
C ASN A 46 -17.23 -1.67 5.98
N PRO A 47 -18.07 -1.94 4.96
CA PRO A 47 -17.70 -1.70 3.57
C PRO A 47 -17.21 -0.27 3.34
N VAL A 48 -16.31 -0.10 2.37
CA VAL A 48 -15.83 1.24 2.00
C VAL A 48 -17.02 2.13 1.60
N PRO A 49 -17.13 3.36 2.13
CA PRO A 49 -18.15 4.31 1.71
C PRO A 49 -18.05 4.60 0.21
N ALA A 50 -19.17 5.01 -0.40
CA ALA A 50 -19.20 5.37 -1.82
C ALA A 50 -18.20 6.50 -2.16
N VAL A 51 -17.97 7.41 -1.22
CA VAL A 51 -16.97 8.48 -1.31
C VAL A 51 -16.30 8.65 0.05
N LEU A 52 -14.98 8.51 0.10
CA LEU A 52 -14.14 9.06 1.17
C LEU A 52 -13.62 10.41 0.66
N ALA A 53 -13.95 11.52 1.31
CA ALA A 53 -13.62 12.87 0.83
C ALA A 53 -12.47 13.52 1.61
N SER A 54 -12.19 13.03 2.82
CA SER A 54 -11.20 13.58 3.73
C SER A 54 -10.48 12.51 4.53
N TRP A 55 -9.39 12.91 5.20
CA TRP A 55 -8.74 12.06 6.20
C TRP A 55 -9.66 11.74 7.37
N GLU A 56 -10.53 12.67 7.78
CA GLU A 56 -11.49 12.42 8.85
C GLU A 56 -12.45 11.27 8.47
N ASP A 57 -12.96 11.26 7.24
CA ASP A 57 -13.81 10.17 6.74
C ASP A 57 -13.07 8.84 6.76
N TYR A 58 -11.81 8.81 6.31
CA TYR A 58 -10.99 7.60 6.32
C TYR A 58 -10.76 7.10 7.76
N TYR A 59 -10.42 8.00 8.69
CA TYR A 59 -10.18 7.64 10.09
C TYR A 59 -11.46 7.13 10.75
N GLN A 60 -12.60 7.77 10.50
CA GLN A 60 -13.90 7.30 10.98
C GLN A 60 -14.24 5.92 10.42
N TRP A 61 -14.06 5.70 9.11
CA TRP A 61 -14.31 4.40 8.46
C TRP A 61 -13.41 3.29 9.01
N ARG A 62 -12.14 3.58 9.29
CA ARG A 62 -11.19 2.62 9.87
C ARG A 62 -11.25 2.54 11.38
N SER A 63 -12.18 3.24 12.03
CA SER A 63 -12.30 3.29 13.49
C SER A 63 -10.99 3.72 14.17
N LEU A 64 -10.26 4.65 13.55
CA LEU A 64 -8.99 5.19 14.03
C LEU A 64 -9.20 6.55 14.69
N PRO A 65 -8.50 6.85 15.80
CA PRO A 65 -8.55 8.17 16.38
C PRO A 65 -7.71 9.17 15.56
N LEU A 66 -8.18 10.41 15.41
CA LEU A 66 -7.52 11.45 14.58
C LEU A 66 -6.06 11.74 14.93
N HIS A 67 -5.63 11.44 16.16
CA HIS A 67 -4.24 11.60 16.57
C HIS A 67 -3.33 10.44 16.14
N SER A 68 -3.87 9.38 15.50
CA SER A 68 -3.06 8.34 14.89
C SER A 68 -2.22 8.94 13.74
N PRO A 69 -0.93 8.59 13.62
CA PRO A 69 -0.04 9.16 12.62
C PRO A 69 -0.10 8.46 11.26
N VAL A 70 -1.01 7.49 11.06
CA VAL A 70 -1.01 6.63 9.86
C VAL A 70 -1.16 7.38 8.55
N ALA A 71 -1.77 8.58 8.57
CA ALA A 71 -1.87 9.43 7.38
C ALA A 71 -0.52 9.71 6.72
N VAL A 72 0.55 9.81 7.51
CA VAL A 72 1.91 10.02 7.01
C VAL A 72 2.37 8.88 6.11
N LEU A 73 1.99 7.63 6.39
CA LEU A 73 2.39 6.46 5.58
C LEU A 73 1.35 6.08 4.52
N LEU A 74 0.09 6.44 4.75
CA LEU A 74 -1.04 6.07 3.89
C LEU A 74 -1.33 7.10 2.80
N HIS A 75 -0.67 8.26 2.79
CA HIS A 75 -0.95 9.28 1.80
C HIS A 75 -0.74 8.78 0.36
N TRP A 76 0.24 7.91 0.09
CA TRP A 76 0.43 7.32 -1.25
C TRP A 76 -0.75 6.43 -1.71
N PRO A 77 -1.14 5.35 -0.99
CA PRO A 77 -2.28 4.54 -1.39
C PRO A 77 -3.60 5.33 -1.43
N LEU A 78 -3.84 6.27 -0.51
CA LEU A 78 -5.06 7.07 -0.54
C LEU A 78 -5.07 8.08 -1.69
N THR A 79 -3.91 8.65 -2.05
CA THR A 79 -3.81 9.49 -3.26
C THR A 79 -4.19 8.69 -4.49
N LEU A 80 -3.70 7.46 -4.64
CA LEU A 80 -4.12 6.57 -5.72
C LEU A 80 -5.63 6.32 -5.71
N TYR A 81 -6.21 6.03 -4.55
CA TYR A 81 -7.65 5.86 -4.42
C TYR A 81 -8.42 7.10 -4.90
N HIS A 82 -8.04 8.30 -4.46
CA HIS A 82 -8.72 9.53 -4.88
C HIS A 82 -8.56 9.82 -6.37
N CYS A 83 -7.37 9.61 -6.95
CA CYS A 83 -7.16 9.74 -8.39
C CYS A 83 -8.09 8.79 -9.19
N LEU A 84 -8.26 7.56 -8.71
CA LEU A 84 -9.13 6.58 -9.34
C LEU A 84 -10.61 6.88 -9.15
N GLN A 85 -11.03 7.37 -7.98
CA GLN A 85 -12.40 7.84 -7.77
C GLN A 85 -12.75 8.98 -8.72
N LEU A 86 -11.86 9.96 -8.87
CA LEU A 86 -12.03 11.05 -9.84
C LEU A 86 -12.14 10.54 -11.27
N TYR A 87 -11.30 9.57 -11.65
CA TYR A 87 -11.37 8.93 -12.96
C TYR A 87 -12.72 8.21 -13.17
N ARG A 88 -13.18 7.41 -12.20
CA ARG A 88 -14.47 6.69 -12.27
C ARG A 88 -15.66 7.63 -12.40
N LEU A 89 -15.64 8.77 -11.71
CA LEU A 89 -16.68 9.80 -11.84
C LEU A 89 -16.71 10.40 -13.26
N GLN A 90 -15.57 10.44 -13.94
CA GLN A 90 -15.45 11.01 -15.29
C GLN A 90 -15.72 9.99 -16.41
N THR A 91 -15.57 8.68 -16.13
CA THR A 91 -15.72 7.64 -17.15
C THR A 91 -16.90 6.72 -16.84
N SER A 92 -17.94 6.74 -17.69
CA SER A 92 -19.09 5.83 -17.60
C SER A 92 -18.79 4.37 -17.97
N LYS A 93 -17.55 4.07 -18.36
CA LYS A 93 -17.11 2.77 -18.87
C LYS A 93 -16.28 2.03 -17.82
N TYR A 94 -16.95 1.41 -16.85
CA TYR A 94 -16.31 0.33 -16.09
C TYR A 94 -16.79 -0.98 -16.70
N ASP A 95 -15.92 -1.63 -17.48
CA ASP A 95 -16.23 -2.80 -18.33
C ASP A 95 -16.25 -4.12 -17.55
N GLY A 96 -16.65 -4.09 -16.27
CA GLY A 96 -16.72 -5.31 -15.45
C GLY A 96 -15.40 -6.08 -15.30
N GLN A 97 -14.24 -5.47 -15.61
CA GLN A 97 -12.96 -6.13 -15.37
C GLN A 97 -12.68 -6.18 -13.86
N ASP A 98 -12.53 -7.39 -13.35
CA ASP A 98 -12.13 -7.67 -11.97
C ASP A 98 -10.69 -7.20 -11.68
N THR A 99 -9.95 -6.68 -12.66
CA THR A 99 -8.56 -6.27 -12.53
C THR A 99 -8.34 -4.80 -12.89
N LEU A 100 -7.71 -4.06 -11.98
CA LEU A 100 -7.26 -2.69 -12.19
C LEU A 100 -5.73 -2.65 -12.34
N CYS A 101 -5.24 -2.23 -13.50
CA CYS A 101 -3.82 -2.05 -13.76
C CYS A 101 -3.43 -0.56 -13.69
N ILE A 102 -2.49 -0.23 -12.80
CA ILE A 102 -1.99 1.13 -12.54
C ILE A 102 -0.51 1.18 -12.93
N HIS A 103 -0.12 2.12 -13.79
CA HIS A 103 1.29 2.40 -14.07
C HIS A 103 1.72 3.59 -13.21
N TYR A 104 2.49 3.32 -12.14
CA TYR A 104 2.97 4.32 -11.21
C TYR A 104 4.36 4.77 -11.63
N LEU A 105 4.49 6.04 -12.01
CA LEU A 105 5.73 6.57 -12.57
C LEU A 105 6.54 7.34 -11.52
N GLY A 106 7.84 7.06 -11.45
CA GLY A 106 8.78 7.73 -10.54
C GLY A 106 8.57 7.42 -9.05
N PRO A 107 8.45 6.15 -8.63
CA PRO A 107 8.41 5.81 -7.20
C PRO A 107 9.76 6.08 -6.54
N GLU A 108 9.73 6.70 -5.35
CA GLU A 108 10.89 7.02 -4.54
C GLU A 108 10.75 6.40 -3.15
N LYS A 109 10.20 7.15 -2.17
CA LYS A 109 9.97 6.67 -0.79
C LYS A 109 8.98 5.52 -0.74
N GLU A 110 8.06 5.45 -1.68
CA GLU A 110 7.06 4.41 -1.86
C GLU A 110 7.72 3.02 -1.94
N LEU A 111 8.92 2.94 -2.54
CA LEU A 111 9.68 1.69 -2.67
C LEU A 111 10.08 1.07 -1.32
N LEU A 112 10.15 1.88 -0.27
CA LEU A 112 10.46 1.49 1.10
C LEU A 112 9.20 1.18 1.94
N GLN A 113 8.02 1.52 1.41
CA GLN A 113 6.74 1.46 2.10
C GLN A 113 5.72 0.61 1.34
N LEU A 114 6.16 -0.32 0.49
CA LEU A 114 5.27 -1.12 -0.36
C LEU A 114 4.11 -1.76 0.43
N ALA A 115 4.34 -2.21 1.67
CA ALA A 115 3.31 -2.79 2.53
C ALA A 115 2.08 -1.88 2.77
N THR A 116 2.23 -0.54 2.70
CA THR A 116 1.10 0.39 2.88
C THR A 116 0.09 0.29 1.74
N PHE A 117 0.52 -0.11 0.54
CA PHE A 117 -0.37 -0.37 -0.59
C PHE A 117 -1.33 -1.54 -0.34
N GLY A 118 -1.10 -2.35 0.70
CA GLY A 118 -2.07 -3.34 1.16
C GLY A 118 -3.42 -2.74 1.57
N GLU A 119 -3.46 -1.45 1.94
CA GLU A 119 -4.72 -0.76 2.25
C GLU A 119 -5.65 -0.65 1.03
N LEU A 120 -5.10 -0.66 -0.19
CA LEU A 120 -5.90 -0.61 -1.41
C LEU A 120 -6.87 -1.79 -1.54
N ARG A 121 -6.59 -2.92 -0.87
CA ARG A 121 -7.49 -4.09 -0.79
C ARG A 121 -8.84 -3.73 -0.17
N ALA A 122 -8.81 -2.94 0.91
CA ALA A 122 -10.02 -2.47 1.59
C ALA A 122 -10.77 -1.41 0.78
N LEU A 123 -10.01 -0.59 0.04
CA LEU A 123 -10.55 0.54 -0.74
C LEU A 123 -11.18 0.12 -2.08
N PHE A 124 -10.79 -1.04 -2.61
CA PHE A 124 -11.36 -1.63 -3.84
C PHE A 124 -11.76 -3.09 -3.62
N PRO A 125 -12.80 -3.35 -2.82
CA PRO A 125 -13.26 -4.71 -2.56
C PRO A 125 -13.66 -5.41 -3.87
N GLY A 126 -13.22 -6.67 -4.03
CA GLY A 126 -13.51 -7.48 -5.22
C GLY A 126 -12.69 -7.12 -6.47
N VAL A 127 -11.78 -6.15 -6.40
CA VAL A 127 -10.90 -5.78 -7.52
C VAL A 127 -9.48 -6.29 -7.25
N GLN A 128 -8.91 -7.00 -8.22
CA GLN A 128 -7.50 -7.35 -8.26
C GLN A 128 -6.68 -6.14 -8.70
N ILE A 129 -5.78 -5.68 -7.85
CA ILE A 129 -4.99 -4.47 -8.11
C ILE A 129 -3.58 -4.86 -8.55
N HIS A 130 -3.22 -4.42 -9.74
CA HIS A 130 -1.88 -4.57 -10.32
C HIS A 130 -1.23 -3.20 -10.45
N ILE A 131 -0.08 -2.99 -9.83
CA ILE A 131 0.68 -1.74 -9.94
C ILE A 131 2.04 -2.03 -10.54
N GLU A 132 2.32 -1.39 -11.66
CA GLU A 132 3.62 -1.41 -12.33
C GLU A 132 4.35 -0.13 -11.91
N LEU A 133 5.26 -0.26 -10.93
CA LEU A 133 6.07 0.82 -10.36
C LEU A 133 7.32 1.00 -11.22
N VAL A 134 7.40 2.10 -11.96
CA VAL A 134 8.43 2.32 -12.99
C VAL A 134 9.20 3.60 -12.69
N GLY A 135 10.50 3.49 -12.47
CA GLY A 135 11.33 4.68 -12.30
C GLY A 135 12.83 4.42 -12.21
N PRO A 136 13.65 5.47 -12.38
CA PRO A 136 15.10 5.37 -12.27
C PRO A 136 15.55 5.01 -10.85
N GLU A 137 14.78 5.37 -9.82
CA GLU A 137 15.10 5.12 -8.41
C GLU A 137 14.85 3.67 -7.96
N VAL A 138 14.20 2.84 -8.79
CA VAL A 138 14.12 1.40 -8.53
C VAL A 138 15.55 0.82 -8.48
N PRO A 139 15.96 0.17 -7.38
CA PRO A 139 17.28 -0.44 -7.27
C PRO A 139 17.49 -1.49 -8.36
N LYS A 140 18.68 -1.55 -8.95
CA LYS A 140 19.01 -2.56 -9.97
C LYS A 140 18.76 -4.00 -9.49
N SER A 141 18.98 -4.25 -8.20
CA SER A 141 18.75 -5.57 -7.59
C SER A 141 17.28 -5.96 -7.43
N ARG A 142 16.35 -5.02 -7.66
CA ARG A 142 14.90 -5.21 -7.55
C ARG A 142 14.19 -5.02 -8.89
N ASP A 143 14.92 -4.80 -9.97
CA ASP A 143 14.33 -4.70 -11.31
C ASP A 143 13.66 -6.02 -11.69
N GLY A 144 12.38 -5.95 -12.08
CA GLY A 144 11.54 -7.10 -12.39
C GLY A 144 10.93 -7.81 -11.17
N GLU A 145 11.25 -7.39 -9.94
CA GLU A 145 10.69 -7.98 -8.71
C GLU A 145 9.17 -7.86 -8.69
N VAL A 146 8.51 -8.94 -8.28
CA VAL A 146 7.07 -8.98 -8.05
C VAL A 146 6.81 -9.18 -6.56
N VAL A 147 6.08 -8.26 -5.96
CA VAL A 147 5.66 -8.29 -4.55
C VAL A 147 4.16 -8.49 -4.51
N ASN A 148 3.70 -9.51 -3.78
CA ASN A 148 2.28 -9.77 -3.55
C ASN A 148 1.93 -9.43 -2.11
N ILE A 149 1.01 -8.50 -1.92
CA ILE A 149 0.53 -8.07 -0.61
C ILE A 149 -0.86 -8.64 -0.41
N SER A 150 -0.95 -9.69 0.39
CA SER A 150 -2.22 -10.36 0.74
C SER A 150 -2.67 -10.06 2.17
N ARG A 151 -1.89 -9.29 2.94
CA ARG A 151 -2.17 -8.95 4.35
C ARG A 151 -1.79 -7.50 4.62
N TYR A 152 -2.45 -6.89 5.60
CA TYR A 152 -2.07 -5.58 6.12
C TYR A 152 -0.75 -5.64 6.88
N ALA A 153 -0.11 -4.48 7.01
CA ALA A 153 0.98 -4.33 7.95
C ALA A 153 0.49 -4.59 9.39
N ARG A 154 1.32 -5.29 10.18
CA ARG A 154 1.01 -5.74 11.53
C ARG A 154 1.17 -4.61 12.54
N CYS A 155 0.34 -4.60 13.57
CA CYS A 155 0.49 -3.73 14.73
C CYS A 155 1.61 -4.23 15.66
N SER A 156 1.83 -3.56 16.79
CA SER A 156 2.75 -3.96 17.86
C SER A 156 2.12 -4.84 18.94
N ASP A 157 0.81 -5.05 18.93
CA ASP A 157 0.12 -5.75 20.01
C ASP A 157 0.18 -7.26 19.80
N GLU A 158 0.76 -7.99 20.75
CA GLU A 158 0.99 -9.44 20.67
C GLU A 158 -0.32 -10.25 20.62
N SER A 159 -1.36 -9.78 21.30
CA SER A 159 -2.68 -10.41 21.33
C SER A 159 -3.56 -10.05 20.13
N CYS A 160 -3.08 -9.21 19.21
CA CYS A 160 -3.87 -8.80 18.06
C CYS A 160 -4.00 -9.94 17.04
N CYS A 161 -5.19 -10.09 16.46
CA CYS A 161 -5.44 -11.11 15.44
C CYS A 161 -4.56 -10.94 14.19
N CYS A 162 -4.00 -9.74 13.92
CA CYS A 162 -3.04 -9.55 12.83
C CYS A 162 -1.72 -10.33 13.00
N LYS A 163 -1.42 -10.80 14.22
CA LYS A 163 -0.28 -11.67 14.55
C LYS A 163 -0.60 -13.15 14.40
N SER A 164 -1.89 -13.50 14.45
CA SER A 164 -2.31 -14.89 14.31
C SER A 164 -1.97 -15.43 12.93
N SER A 165 -1.30 -16.58 12.90
CA SER A 165 -1.01 -17.33 11.68
C SER A 165 -2.22 -18.15 11.28
N ILE A 166 -3.40 -17.56 11.23
CA ILE A 166 -4.54 -18.19 10.58
C ILE A 166 -4.36 -17.82 9.09
N GLY A 167 -4.11 -18.73 8.16
CA GLY A 167 -4.45 -20.15 8.17
C GLY A 167 -5.88 -20.38 7.70
N SER A 168 -6.43 -19.48 6.89
CA SER A 168 -7.34 -19.86 5.81
C SER A 168 -6.65 -19.44 4.52
N GLU A 169 -6.45 -20.40 3.62
CA GLU A 169 -6.42 -20.11 2.20
C GLU A 169 -7.83 -19.62 1.82
N ASP A 170 -8.23 -18.44 2.32
CA ASP A 170 -9.38 -17.76 1.76
C ASP A 170 -8.95 -17.35 0.36
N SER A 171 -9.37 -18.20 -0.57
CA SER A 171 -9.13 -18.13 -2.00
C SER A 171 -9.77 -16.86 -2.62
N SER A 172 -10.42 -16.03 -1.80
CA SER A 172 -11.10 -14.78 -2.13
C SER A 172 -10.35 -13.52 -1.68
N CYS A 173 -9.22 -13.64 -0.98
CA CYS A 173 -8.47 -12.47 -0.52
C CYS A 173 -7.78 -11.78 -1.71
N THR A 174 -8.35 -10.68 -2.20
CA THR A 174 -7.74 -9.90 -3.29
C THR A 174 -6.38 -9.37 -2.84
N ALA A 175 -5.32 -9.84 -3.48
CA ALA A 175 -3.96 -9.39 -3.24
C ALA A 175 -3.64 -8.17 -4.10
N VAL A 176 -2.84 -7.24 -3.58
CA VAL A 176 -2.23 -6.16 -4.36
C VAL A 176 -0.91 -6.68 -4.90
N ARG A 177 -0.79 -6.75 -6.23
CA ARG A 177 0.45 -7.14 -6.90
C ARG A 177 1.20 -5.90 -7.35
N LEU A 178 2.43 -5.76 -6.88
CA LEU A 178 3.34 -4.68 -7.26
C LEU A 178 4.46 -5.30 -8.10
N LYS A 179 4.77 -4.72 -9.25
CA LYS A 179 5.95 -5.08 -10.04
C LYS A 179 6.85 -3.88 -10.21
N LEU A 180 8.14 -4.05 -9.92
CA LEU A 180 9.12 -2.97 -9.93
C LEU A 180 9.90 -2.99 -11.25
N TRP A 181 10.08 -1.82 -11.85
CA TRP A 181 10.82 -1.65 -13.09
C TRP A 181 11.81 -0.50 -12.98
N LYS A 182 13.09 -0.81 -13.17
CA LYS A 182 14.13 0.19 -13.27
C LYS A 182 14.19 0.79 -14.67
N GLY A 183 14.20 2.11 -14.73
CA GLY A 183 14.42 2.88 -15.96
C GLY A 183 13.29 3.87 -16.22
N PHE A 184 13.32 4.51 -17.38
CA PHE A 184 12.27 5.44 -17.76
C PHE A 184 11.07 4.71 -18.35
N TYR A 185 9.87 5.24 -18.10
CA TYR A 185 8.63 4.59 -18.56
C TYR A 185 8.59 4.38 -20.07
N HIS A 186 9.03 5.36 -20.86
CA HIS A 186 9.00 5.27 -22.32
C HIS A 186 9.97 4.20 -22.88
N GLU A 187 10.97 3.77 -22.10
CA GLU A 187 11.87 2.68 -22.47
C GLU A 187 11.27 1.32 -22.11
N ARG A 188 10.49 1.26 -21.03
CA ARG A 188 9.91 0.04 -20.47
C ARG A 188 8.47 -0.24 -20.89
N CYS A 189 7.77 0.72 -21.48
CA CYS A 189 6.35 0.61 -21.79
C CYS A 189 6.04 -0.61 -22.66
N SER A 190 6.90 -0.92 -23.64
CA SER A 190 6.73 -2.10 -24.49
C SER A 190 6.83 -3.41 -23.69
N ASP A 191 7.64 -3.49 -22.65
CA ASP A 191 7.78 -4.67 -21.81
C ASP A 191 6.64 -4.80 -20.80
N ILE A 192 6.09 -3.67 -20.36
CA ILE A 192 4.95 -3.60 -19.44
C ILE A 192 3.65 -3.98 -20.16
N MET A 193 3.49 -3.54 -21.41
CA MET A 193 2.28 -3.74 -22.22
C MET A 193 2.18 -5.12 -22.89
N LYS A 194 3.25 -5.92 -22.93
CA LYS A 194 3.27 -7.29 -23.51
C LYS A 194 2.52 -8.35 -22.66
N LYS A 195 1.56 -7.94 -21.83
CA LYS A 195 0.74 -8.86 -21.04
C LYS A 195 -0.46 -9.37 -21.82
#